data_AF-A0A0F9ELY2-F1
#
_entry.id   AF-A0A0F9ELY2-F1
#
_cell.length_a   1.000
_cell.length_b   1.000
_cell.length_c   1.000
_cell.angle_alpha   90.00
_cell.angle_beta   90.00
_cell.angle_gamma   90.00
#
_symmetry.space_group_name_H-M   'P 1'
#
loop_
_entity.id
_entity.type
_entity.pdbx_description
1 polymer ?
#
loop_
_entity_poly.entity_id
_entity_poly.type
_entity_poly.pdbx_seq_one_letter_code
_entity_poly.pdbx_strand_id
1 'polypeptide(L)'
;MDYYKFESFDITPLIEQYHGKKLEDLFQNHRIIKNDMGEFIEIIWEEKISPKLELFKTKRNMLCNLKIVKFIGEYIESKLNQRGIKNLKDLKYNLTFSNSAHEILTLIENKDYMALKSNRNISDLDVSFCFEIEDFLFLDIETLGLFDSPIIIVGIGFYENEKFRIHIFFARELEDEIAICEHFRTQILPNFKCFISFNGKTFDLPFLANRFLYFFDKNPMISDDDEPYEKVNTQLHHIDLYHHCRRLY
;
A
#
# COMPACT_ATOMS: atom_id res chain seq x y z
N MET A 1 28.62 -11.47 -3.06
CA MET A 1 27.86 -10.36 -3.68
C MET A 1 27.79 -10.71 -5.15
N ASP A 2 26.78 -11.50 -5.51
CA ASP A 2 26.54 -11.84 -6.91
C ASP A 2 25.96 -10.61 -7.59
N TYR A 3 26.80 -9.93 -8.36
CA TYR A 3 26.36 -8.91 -9.32
C TYR A 3 25.34 -9.57 -10.25
N TYR A 4 24.12 -9.02 -10.31
CA TYR A 4 23.14 -9.37 -11.33
C TYR A 4 23.80 -9.25 -12.71
N LYS A 5 24.03 -10.39 -13.37
CA LYS A 5 24.47 -10.42 -14.78
C LYS A 5 23.32 -9.89 -15.62
N PHE A 6 23.43 -8.65 -16.11
CA PHE A 6 22.57 -8.08 -17.15
C PHE A 6 22.81 -8.70 -18.54
N GLU A 7 23.69 -9.70 -18.65
CA GLU A 7 23.83 -10.50 -19.87
C GLU A 7 22.59 -11.39 -20.04
N SER A 8 21.59 -10.93 -20.82
CA SER A 8 20.82 -11.70 -21.83
C SER A 8 19.36 -11.27 -22.08
N PHE A 9 19.01 -9.98 -21.97
CA PHE A 9 17.83 -9.48 -22.68
C PHE A 9 18.26 -8.80 -23.98
N ASP A 10 18.25 -9.55 -25.08
CA ASP A 10 18.35 -8.97 -26.42
C ASP A 10 17.02 -8.26 -26.73
N ILE A 11 17.01 -6.95 -26.51
CA ILE A 11 15.86 -6.09 -26.81
C ILE A 11 15.86 -5.61 -28.26
N THR A 12 16.89 -5.93 -29.06
CA THR A 12 16.98 -5.55 -30.47
C THR A 12 15.71 -5.92 -31.25
N PRO A 13 15.15 -7.14 -31.12
CA PRO A 13 13.90 -7.50 -31.79
C PRO A 13 12.72 -6.60 -31.43
N LEU A 14 12.62 -6.17 -30.17
CA LEU A 14 11.55 -5.26 -29.72
C LEU A 14 11.76 -3.86 -30.29
N ILE A 15 13.00 -3.37 -30.28
CA ILE A 15 13.35 -2.06 -30.86
C ILE A 15 13.01 -2.05 -32.35
N GLU A 16 13.38 -3.09 -33.11
CA GLU A 16 13.07 -3.19 -34.53
C GLU A 16 11.57 -3.30 -34.80
N GLN A 17 10.85 -4.11 -34.02
CA GLN A 17 9.40 -4.31 -34.16
C GLN A 17 8.58 -3.03 -33.91
N TYR A 18 9.07 -2.17 -33.01
CA TYR A 18 8.38 -0.96 -32.59
C TYR A 18 9.07 0.33 -33.07
N HIS A 19 10.09 0.21 -33.93
CA HIS A 19 10.81 1.36 -34.48
C HIS A 19 9.87 2.34 -35.19
N GLY A 20 9.90 3.60 -34.76
CA GLY A 20 9.10 4.68 -35.33
C GLY A 20 7.60 4.65 -34.96
N LYS A 21 7.16 3.69 -34.13
CA LYS A 21 5.82 3.70 -33.54
C LYS A 21 5.82 4.55 -32.28
N LYS A 22 4.73 5.28 -32.04
CA LYS A 22 4.52 5.98 -30.78
C LYS A 22 3.87 5.04 -29.77
N LEU A 23 3.95 5.38 -28.48
CA LEU A 23 3.35 4.56 -27.41
C LEU A 23 1.83 4.44 -27.60
N GLU A 24 1.19 5.53 -28.07
CA GLU A 24 -0.23 5.62 -28.41
C GLU A 24 -0.64 4.61 -29.51
N ASP A 25 0.27 4.27 -30.41
CA ASP A 25 0.04 3.28 -31.46
C ASP A 25 0.06 1.84 -30.91
N LEU A 26 0.68 1.62 -29.75
CA LEU A 26 0.85 0.30 -29.14
C LEU A 26 -0.29 -0.07 -28.20
N PHE A 27 -0.84 0.92 -27.50
CA PHE A 27 -1.85 0.70 -26.46
C PHE A 27 -3.18 1.33 -26.87
N GLN A 28 -4.06 0.59 -27.54
CA GLN A 28 -5.37 1.12 -27.99
C GLN A 28 -6.29 1.55 -26.83
N ASN A 29 -5.99 1.09 -25.62
CA ASN A 29 -6.67 1.39 -24.37
C ASN A 29 -6.09 2.61 -23.63
N HIS A 30 -5.31 3.45 -24.33
CA HIS A 30 -4.78 4.70 -23.77
C HIS A 30 -5.78 5.86 -23.85
N ARG A 31 -5.54 6.88 -23.02
CA ARG A 31 -6.21 8.18 -23.03
C ARG A 31 -5.18 9.26 -22.70
N ILE A 32 -5.40 10.48 -23.19
CA ILE A 32 -4.63 11.64 -22.76
C ILE A 32 -5.42 12.36 -21.67
N ILE A 33 -4.85 12.42 -20.47
CA ILE A 33 -5.41 13.18 -19.36
C ILE A 33 -4.78 14.56 -19.37
N LYS A 34 -5.62 15.61 -19.28
CA LYS A 34 -5.18 17.01 -19.23
C LYS A 34 -5.67 17.64 -17.94
N ASN A 35 -4.81 18.42 -17.30
CA ASN A 35 -5.15 19.29 -16.18
C ASN A 35 -4.42 20.62 -16.32
N ASP A 36 -4.57 21.51 -15.33
CA ASP A 36 -3.96 22.84 -15.37
C ASP A 36 -2.42 22.81 -15.33
N MET A 37 -1.81 21.68 -14.97
CA MET A 37 -0.37 21.49 -14.85
C MET A 37 0.26 20.82 -16.07
N GLY A 38 -0.53 20.31 -17.02
CA GLY A 38 -0.02 19.65 -18.23
C GLY A 38 -0.90 18.49 -18.70
N GLU A 39 -0.29 17.55 -19.41
CA GLU A 39 -0.96 16.35 -19.90
C GLU A 39 -0.06 15.11 -19.82
N PHE A 40 -0.66 13.94 -19.62
CA PHE A 40 0.06 12.67 -19.57
C PHE A 40 -0.77 11.54 -20.20
N ILE A 41 -0.12 10.41 -20.50
CA ILE A 41 -0.80 9.23 -21.00
C ILE A 41 -1.32 8.40 -19.82
N GLU A 42 -2.59 8.04 -19.85
CA GLU A 42 -3.16 7.00 -18.99
C GLU A 42 -3.49 5.76 -19.83
N ILE A 43 -3.05 4.58 -19.40
CA ILE A 43 -3.39 3.30 -20.03
C ILE A 43 -4.19 2.46 -19.05
N ILE A 44 -5.36 1.96 -19.49
CA ILE A 44 -6.33 1.32 -18.59
C ILE A 44 -6.59 -0.13 -18.99
N TRP A 45 -6.46 -1.05 -18.02
CA TRP A 45 -6.91 -2.43 -18.16
C TRP A 45 -8.01 -2.75 -17.15
N GLU A 46 -8.83 -3.72 -17.52
CA GLU A 46 -9.88 -4.28 -16.67
C GLU A 46 -9.69 -5.79 -16.64
N GLU A 47 -9.44 -6.33 -15.45
CA GLU A 47 -9.24 -7.75 -15.25
C GLU A 47 -10.34 -8.31 -14.36
N LYS A 48 -10.89 -9.47 -14.75
CA LYS A 48 -11.82 -10.23 -13.92
C LYS A 48 -11.06 -11.08 -12.91
N ILE A 49 -10.35 -10.40 -12.01
CA ILE A 49 -9.68 -11.05 -10.89
C ILE A 49 -10.72 -11.17 -9.78
N SER A 50 -11.15 -12.40 -9.49
CA SER A 50 -11.98 -12.63 -8.32
C SER A 50 -11.16 -12.27 -7.08
N PRO A 51 -11.66 -11.37 -6.22
CA PRO A 51 -10.93 -11.01 -5.02
C PRO A 51 -10.95 -12.18 -4.04
N LYS A 52 -9.88 -12.99 -4.05
CA LYS A 52 -9.63 -14.00 -3.02
C LYS A 52 -9.03 -13.38 -1.76
N LEU A 53 -9.49 -12.18 -1.40
CA LEU A 53 -9.07 -11.47 -0.20
C LEU A 53 -9.98 -11.87 0.96
N GLU A 54 -9.55 -12.83 1.75
CA GLU A 54 -10.28 -13.29 2.93
C GLU A 54 -10.00 -12.36 4.13
N LEU A 55 -10.43 -11.09 4.05
CA LEU A 55 -10.19 -10.08 5.08
C LEU A 55 -10.71 -10.50 6.46
N PHE A 56 -11.78 -11.29 6.53
CA PHE A 56 -12.28 -11.82 7.80
C PHE A 56 -11.25 -12.73 8.52
N LYS A 57 -10.35 -13.40 7.78
CA LYS A 57 -9.30 -14.21 8.40
C LYS A 57 -8.33 -13.37 9.23
N THR A 58 -8.03 -12.14 8.82
CA THR A 58 -7.13 -11.27 9.60
C THR A 58 -7.78 -10.84 10.91
N LYS A 59 -9.09 -10.54 10.91
CA LYS A 59 -9.87 -10.37 12.16
C LYS A 59 -9.76 -11.57 13.08
N ARG A 60 -9.94 -12.78 12.54
CA ARG A 60 -9.85 -14.02 13.32
C ARG A 60 -8.46 -14.23 13.91
N ASN A 61 -7.40 -14.03 13.12
CA ASN A 61 -6.02 -14.16 13.58
C ASN A 61 -5.74 -13.21 14.74
N MET A 62 -6.20 -11.97 14.63
CA MET A 62 -6.04 -10.97 15.67
C MET A 62 -6.83 -11.33 16.95
N LEU A 63 -8.06 -11.83 16.84
CA LEU A 63 -8.85 -12.31 17.99
C LEU A 63 -8.16 -13.45 18.76
N CYS A 64 -7.31 -14.24 18.09
CA CYS A 64 -6.55 -15.33 18.71
C CYS A 64 -5.17 -14.89 19.24
N ASN A 65 -4.68 -13.71 18.87
CA ASN A 65 -3.36 -13.24 19.26
C ASN A 65 -3.40 -12.60 20.66
N LEU A 66 -3.19 -13.39 21.72
CA LEU A 66 -3.24 -12.89 23.10
C LEU A 66 -2.15 -11.85 23.39
N LYS A 67 -1.02 -11.90 22.67
CA LYS A 67 0.11 -10.98 22.85
C LYS A 67 -0.21 -9.54 22.48
N ILE A 68 -1.31 -9.26 21.80
CA ILE A 68 -1.74 -7.87 21.56
C ILE A 68 -2.21 -7.20 22.86
N VAL A 69 -2.58 -7.96 23.88
CA VAL A 69 -2.91 -7.39 25.19
C VAL A 69 -1.61 -7.08 25.95
N LYS A 70 -1.52 -5.88 26.50
CA LYS A 70 -0.35 -5.42 27.26
C LYS A 70 0.01 -6.42 28.37
N PHE A 71 1.31 -6.59 28.60
CA PHE A 71 1.90 -7.53 29.56
C PHE A 71 1.74 -9.02 29.25
N ILE A 72 1.14 -9.41 28.12
CA ILE A 72 1.14 -10.80 27.65
C ILE A 72 2.32 -11.02 26.70
N GLY A 73 3.38 -11.66 27.22
CA GLY A 73 4.46 -12.23 26.42
C GLY A 73 4.33 -13.75 26.27
N GLU A 74 5.29 -14.39 25.60
CA GLU A 74 5.26 -15.84 25.28
C GLU A 74 5.01 -16.74 26.50
N TYR A 75 5.69 -16.46 27.62
CA TYR A 75 5.53 -17.24 28.85
C TYR A 75 4.10 -17.17 29.41
N ILE A 76 3.52 -15.98 29.42
CA ILE A 76 2.16 -15.75 29.94
C ILE A 76 1.13 -16.35 28.99
N GLU A 77 1.31 -16.15 27.68
CA GLU A 77 0.49 -16.77 26.65
C GLU A 77 0.46 -18.30 26.79
N SER A 78 1.62 -18.94 26.98
CA SER A 78 1.71 -20.39 27.21
C SER A 78 0.92 -20.85 28.44
N LYS A 79 1.02 -20.12 29.56
CA LYS A 79 0.23 -20.41 30.77
C LYS A 79 -1.27 -20.21 30.57
N LEU A 80 -1.68 -19.18 29.85
CA LEU A 80 -3.08 -18.92 29.54
C LEU A 80 -3.66 -20.04 28.66
N ASN A 81 -2.91 -20.45 27.64
CA ASN A 81 -3.27 -21.56 26.76
C ASN A 81 -3.43 -22.89 27.52
N GLN A 82 -2.53 -23.20 28.46
CA GLN A 82 -2.65 -24.39 29.33
C GLN A 82 -3.92 -24.38 30.20
N ARG A 83 -4.44 -23.19 30.51
CA ARG A 83 -5.70 -23.00 31.26
C ARG A 83 -6.94 -22.93 30.36
N GLY A 84 -6.78 -23.15 29.05
CA GLY A 84 -7.87 -23.14 28.07
C GLY A 84 -8.26 -21.75 27.55
N ILE A 85 -7.54 -20.69 27.93
CA ILE A 85 -7.77 -19.32 27.42
C ILE A 85 -7.01 -19.21 26.09
N LYS A 86 -7.75 -19.19 24.98
CA LYS A 86 -7.16 -19.26 23.62
C LYS A 86 -7.34 -18.02 22.79
N ASN A 87 -8.24 -17.12 23.19
CA ASN A 87 -8.58 -15.94 22.43
C ASN A 87 -8.99 -14.77 23.35
N LEU A 88 -9.12 -13.58 22.78
CA LEU A 88 -9.45 -12.36 23.52
C LEU A 88 -10.83 -12.42 24.19
N LYS A 89 -11.79 -13.17 23.64
CA LYS A 89 -13.12 -13.33 24.25
C LYS A 89 -13.03 -14.15 25.53
N ASP A 90 -12.20 -15.19 25.56
CA ASP A 90 -11.92 -15.94 26.78
C ASP A 90 -11.18 -15.04 27.79
N LEU A 91 -10.21 -14.27 27.30
CA LEU A 91 -9.38 -13.38 28.12
C LEU A 91 -10.19 -12.26 28.78
N LYS A 92 -11.32 -11.84 28.19
CA LYS A 92 -12.25 -10.87 28.78
C LYS A 92 -12.73 -11.29 30.18
N TYR A 93 -12.82 -12.58 30.47
CA TYR A 93 -13.25 -13.08 31.79
C TYR A 93 -12.08 -13.34 32.76
N ASN A 94 -10.84 -13.06 32.34
CA ASN A 94 -9.67 -13.21 33.18
C ASN A 94 -9.50 -12.01 34.13
N LEU A 95 -9.38 -12.26 35.44
CA LEU A 95 -9.27 -11.22 36.47
C LEU A 95 -8.13 -10.23 36.24
N THR A 96 -7.01 -10.65 35.66
CA THR A 96 -5.81 -9.81 35.48
C THR A 96 -5.87 -9.01 34.19
N PHE A 97 -6.37 -9.60 33.10
CA PHE A 97 -6.28 -9.02 31.75
C PHE A 97 -7.63 -8.53 31.19
N SER A 98 -8.73 -8.67 31.94
CA SER A 98 -10.10 -8.34 31.49
C SER A 98 -10.22 -6.95 30.87
N ASN A 99 -9.75 -5.90 31.57
CA ASN A 99 -9.89 -4.51 31.11
C ASN A 99 -9.16 -4.29 29.78
N SER A 100 -7.88 -4.65 29.70
CA SER A 100 -7.09 -4.50 28.48
C SER A 100 -7.58 -5.39 27.33
N ALA A 101 -8.12 -6.58 27.62
CA ALA A 101 -8.79 -7.40 26.62
C ALA A 101 -10.06 -6.72 26.10
N HIS A 102 -10.84 -6.10 26.99
CA HIS A 102 -12.05 -5.38 26.61
C HIS A 102 -11.75 -4.15 25.75
N GLU A 103 -10.73 -3.36 26.11
CA GLU A 103 -10.24 -2.23 25.30
C GLU A 103 -9.93 -2.68 23.87
N ILE A 104 -9.11 -3.72 23.70
CA ILE A 104 -8.76 -4.22 22.37
C ILE A 104 -9.99 -4.76 21.63
N LEU A 105 -10.86 -5.53 22.29
CA LEU A 105 -12.09 -6.03 21.67
C LEU A 105 -12.97 -4.89 21.14
N THR A 106 -13.11 -3.80 21.90
CA THR A 106 -13.86 -2.61 21.46
C THR A 106 -13.23 -1.97 20.22
N LEU A 107 -11.90 -1.86 20.15
CA LEU A 107 -11.22 -1.35 18.96
C LEU A 107 -11.46 -2.23 17.73
N ILE A 108 -11.44 -3.57 17.91
CA ILE A 108 -11.73 -4.54 16.85
C ILE A 108 -13.19 -4.44 16.38
N GLU A 109 -14.13 -4.26 17.31
CA GLU A 109 -15.55 -4.11 17.01
C GLU A 109 -15.82 -2.82 16.24
N ASN A 110 -15.16 -1.72 16.63
CA ASN A 110 -15.28 -0.42 15.99
C ASN A 110 -14.47 -0.27 14.68
N LYS A 111 -13.69 -1.29 14.28
CA LYS A 111 -12.74 -1.24 13.16
C LYS A 111 -11.76 -0.05 13.26
N ASP A 112 -11.34 0.32 14.47
CA ASP A 112 -10.42 1.45 14.71
C ASP A 112 -8.97 1.04 14.38
N TYR A 113 -8.64 1.02 13.09
CA TYR A 113 -7.33 0.59 12.62
C TYR A 113 -6.19 1.50 13.10
N MET A 114 -6.46 2.80 13.30
CA MET A 114 -5.45 3.76 13.76
C MET A 114 -5.01 3.42 15.18
N ALA A 115 -5.96 3.19 16.09
CA ALA A 115 -5.65 2.77 17.45
C ALA A 115 -5.01 1.37 17.48
N LEU A 116 -5.50 0.41 16.68
CA LEU A 116 -4.95 -0.94 16.62
C LEU A 116 -3.49 -0.96 16.13
N LYS A 117 -3.15 -0.18 15.11
CA LYS A 117 -1.79 -0.10 14.55
C LYS A 117 -0.74 0.41 15.54
N SER A 118 -1.14 1.17 16.57
CA SER A 118 -0.22 1.60 17.64
C SER A 118 0.36 0.44 18.45
N ASN A 119 -0.22 -0.76 18.32
CA ASN A 119 0.24 -1.96 18.98
C ASN A 119 1.34 -2.66 18.19
N ARG A 120 2.54 -2.75 18.77
CA ARG A 120 3.71 -3.42 18.15
C ARG A 120 3.50 -4.89 17.76
N ASN A 121 2.53 -5.57 18.38
CA ASN A 121 2.22 -6.97 18.11
C ASN A 121 1.14 -7.15 17.03
N ILE A 122 0.66 -6.04 16.45
CA ILE A 122 -0.28 -5.99 15.34
C ILE A 122 0.51 -5.50 14.12
N SER A 123 0.49 -6.29 13.05
CA SER A 123 1.06 -5.89 11.78
C SER A 123 0.08 -5.03 10.97
N ASP A 124 0.60 -4.32 9.97
CA ASP A 124 -0.20 -3.60 8.98
C ASP A 124 -1.21 -4.50 8.25
N LEU A 125 -0.87 -5.77 8.00
CA LEU A 125 -1.81 -6.72 7.38
C LEU A 125 -2.93 -7.18 8.35
N ASP A 126 -2.65 -7.24 9.66
CA ASP A 126 -3.64 -7.71 10.65
C ASP A 126 -4.87 -6.80 10.73
N VAL A 127 -4.71 -5.49 10.47
CA VAL A 127 -5.82 -4.52 10.47
C VAL A 127 -6.57 -4.44 9.14
N SER A 128 -6.22 -5.26 8.14
CA SER A 128 -6.88 -5.26 6.82
C SER A 128 -8.40 -5.51 6.89
N PHE A 129 -8.90 -6.21 7.90
CA PHE A 129 -10.34 -6.42 8.11
C PHE A 129 -11.12 -5.13 8.43
N CYS A 130 -10.43 -4.03 8.77
CA CYS A 130 -11.04 -2.73 9.00
C CYS A 130 -11.47 -2.04 7.70
N PHE A 131 -10.99 -2.50 6.55
CA PHE A 131 -11.22 -1.91 5.24
C PHE A 131 -12.16 -2.77 4.39
N GLU A 132 -12.83 -2.14 3.45
CA GLU A 132 -13.49 -2.83 2.33
C GLU A 132 -12.51 -2.95 1.15
N ILE A 133 -12.82 -3.80 0.17
CA ILE A 133 -11.86 -4.07 -0.90
C ILE A 133 -11.61 -2.85 -1.80
N GLU A 134 -12.63 -2.01 -1.99
CA GLU A 134 -12.56 -0.76 -2.74
C GLU A 134 -11.73 0.32 -2.02
N ASP A 135 -11.43 0.15 -0.71
CA ASP A 135 -10.57 1.08 0.02
C ASP A 135 -9.07 0.90 -0.31
N PHE A 136 -8.70 -0.18 -1.00
CA PHE A 136 -7.31 -0.53 -1.31
C PHE A 136 -6.83 0.05 -2.63
N LEU A 137 -5.69 0.74 -2.56
CA LEU A 137 -4.93 1.22 -3.71
C LEU A 137 -3.60 0.48 -3.80
N PHE A 138 -3.47 -0.39 -4.79
CA PHE A 138 -2.20 -1.00 -5.16
C PHE A 138 -1.35 0.04 -5.88
N LEU A 139 -0.09 0.19 -5.50
CA LEU A 139 0.81 1.22 -6.03
C LEU A 139 2.20 0.65 -6.31
N ASP A 140 2.76 1.07 -7.44
CA ASP A 140 4.14 0.86 -7.87
C ASP A 140 4.58 2.06 -8.72
N ILE A 141 5.83 2.52 -8.58
CA ILE A 141 6.36 3.63 -9.37
C ILE A 141 7.66 3.26 -10.08
N GLU A 142 7.88 3.87 -11.25
CA GLU A 142 9.18 3.81 -11.94
C GLU A 142 9.74 5.22 -12.09
N THR A 143 11.03 5.35 -11.86
CA THR A 143 11.77 6.62 -11.87
C THR A 143 12.97 6.53 -12.81
N LEU A 144 13.49 7.66 -13.27
CA LEU A 144 14.73 7.67 -14.08
C LEU A 144 16.02 7.40 -13.28
N GLY A 145 15.90 7.19 -11.97
CA GLY A 145 17.04 7.03 -11.07
C GLY A 145 16.62 6.94 -9.62
N LEU A 146 17.59 6.64 -8.74
CA LEU A 146 17.32 6.31 -7.35
C LEU A 146 17.05 7.53 -6.44
N PHE A 147 17.45 8.74 -6.86
CA PHE A 147 17.37 9.95 -6.03
C PHE A 147 16.97 11.16 -6.86
N ASP A 148 15.99 11.91 -6.37
CA ASP A 148 15.47 13.17 -6.93
C ASP A 148 15.25 13.16 -8.46
N SER A 149 14.93 11.98 -8.98
CA SER A 149 14.70 11.75 -10.39
C SER A 149 13.20 11.84 -10.67
N PRO A 150 12.78 12.34 -11.85
CA PRO A 150 11.37 12.35 -12.20
C PRO A 150 10.76 10.94 -12.16
N ILE A 151 9.53 10.86 -11.66
CA ILE A 151 8.67 9.69 -11.83
C ILE A 151 8.22 9.67 -13.29
N ILE A 152 8.49 8.55 -13.96
CA ILE A 152 8.08 8.34 -15.36
C ILE A 152 6.83 7.46 -15.46
N ILE A 153 6.62 6.58 -14.48
CA ILE A 153 5.44 5.72 -14.42
C ILE A 153 4.88 5.71 -13.00
N VAL A 154 3.57 5.88 -12.90
CA VAL A 154 2.82 5.53 -11.69
C VAL A 154 1.81 4.45 -12.07
N GLY A 155 2.05 3.24 -11.60
CA GLY A 155 1.13 2.13 -11.75
C GLY A 155 0.21 2.03 -10.54
N ILE A 156 -1.10 2.06 -10.80
CA ILE A 156 -2.10 1.82 -9.77
C ILE A 156 -3.02 0.67 -10.13
N GLY A 157 -3.48 -0.03 -9.09
CA GLY A 157 -4.53 -1.03 -9.19
C GLY A 157 -5.55 -0.88 -8.09
N PHE A 158 -6.82 -1.12 -8.37
CA PHE A 158 -7.87 -1.05 -7.37
C PHE A 158 -9.10 -1.83 -7.81
N TYR A 159 -9.96 -2.18 -6.84
CA TYR A 159 -11.25 -2.79 -7.15
C TYR A 159 -12.32 -1.72 -7.35
N GLU A 160 -13.08 -1.86 -8.42
CA GLU A 160 -14.22 -1.01 -8.74
C GLU A 160 -15.31 -1.88 -9.37
N ASN A 161 -16.52 -1.87 -8.82
CA ASN A 161 -17.67 -2.63 -9.34
C ASN A 161 -17.34 -4.13 -9.57
N GLU A 162 -16.72 -4.78 -8.58
CA GLU A 162 -16.28 -6.20 -8.61
C GLU A 162 -15.20 -6.54 -9.65
N LYS A 163 -14.57 -5.54 -10.28
CA LYS A 163 -13.49 -5.74 -11.26
C LYS A 163 -12.22 -5.09 -10.79
N PHE A 164 -11.09 -5.70 -11.13
CA PHE A 164 -9.79 -5.10 -10.86
C PHE A 164 -9.41 -4.17 -12.01
N ARG A 165 -9.25 -2.89 -11.69
CA ARG A 165 -8.78 -1.84 -12.60
C ARG A 165 -7.27 -1.73 -12.46
N ILE A 166 -6.58 -1.59 -13.59
CA ILE A 166 -5.17 -1.25 -13.62
C ILE A 166 -5.05 0.03 -14.45
N HIS A 167 -4.47 1.07 -13.86
CA HIS A 167 -4.19 2.33 -14.55
C HIS A 167 -2.68 2.56 -14.48
N ILE A 168 -2.08 2.84 -15.64
CA ILE A 168 -0.68 3.20 -15.74
C ILE A 168 -0.63 4.65 -16.22
N PHE A 169 -0.12 5.54 -15.37
CA PHE A 169 0.16 6.92 -15.74
C PHE A 169 1.59 7.00 -16.25
N PHE A 170 1.78 7.50 -17.46
CA PHE A 170 3.06 7.56 -18.15
C PHE A 170 3.38 9.01 -18.55
N ALA A 171 4.51 9.51 -18.08
CA ALA A 171 5.08 10.80 -18.47
C ALA A 171 5.82 10.63 -19.80
N ARG A 172 5.45 11.38 -20.84
CA ARG A 172 6.15 11.33 -22.13
C ARG A 172 7.40 12.18 -22.11
N GLU A 173 7.30 13.32 -21.44
CA GLU A 173 8.39 14.25 -21.17
C GLU A 173 8.55 14.43 -19.66
N LEU A 174 9.69 14.94 -19.20
CA LEU A 174 9.96 15.12 -17.76
C LEU A 174 8.98 16.10 -17.11
N GLU A 175 8.53 17.08 -17.88
CA GLU A 175 7.60 18.12 -17.45
C GLU A 175 6.19 17.58 -17.23
N ASP A 176 5.84 16.39 -17.75
CA ASP A 176 4.52 15.78 -17.58
C ASP A 176 4.32 15.23 -16.15
N GLU A 177 5.40 15.05 -15.38
CA GLU A 177 5.34 14.48 -14.03
C GLU A 177 4.43 15.29 -13.09
N ILE A 178 4.49 16.63 -13.14
CA ILE A 178 3.64 17.47 -12.29
C ILE A 178 2.15 17.24 -12.58
N ALA A 179 1.79 16.98 -13.83
CA ALA A 179 0.41 16.68 -14.21
C ALA A 179 -0.03 15.33 -13.65
N ILE A 180 0.85 14.32 -13.64
CA ILE A 180 0.61 13.02 -12.98
C ILE A 180 0.43 13.22 -11.48
N CYS A 181 1.35 13.95 -10.83
CA CYS A 181 1.29 14.22 -9.40
C CYS A 181 0.00 14.95 -8.99
N GLU A 182 -0.43 15.96 -9.77
CA GLU A 182 -1.68 16.68 -9.51
C GLU A 182 -2.90 15.78 -9.70
N HIS A 183 -2.92 14.95 -10.75
CA HIS A 183 -3.99 13.99 -10.96
C HIS A 183 -4.05 12.96 -9.84
N PHE A 184 -2.91 12.38 -9.46
CA PHE A 184 -2.83 11.41 -8.38
C PHE A 184 -3.33 12.01 -7.06
N ARG A 185 -2.88 13.23 -6.72
CA ARG A 185 -3.28 13.92 -5.49
C ARG A 185 -4.76 14.27 -5.44
N THR A 186 -5.34 14.72 -6.54
CA THR A 186 -6.70 15.29 -6.54
C THR A 186 -7.78 14.30 -6.96
N GLN A 187 -7.47 13.35 -7.85
CA GLN A 187 -8.43 12.42 -8.43
C GLN A 187 -8.28 11.00 -7.91
N ILE A 188 -7.08 10.58 -7.50
CA ILE A 188 -6.82 9.20 -7.07
C ILE A 188 -6.85 9.09 -5.55
N LEU A 189 -5.92 9.76 -4.85
CA LEU A 189 -5.75 9.67 -3.40
C LEU A 189 -7.05 9.79 -2.58
N PRO A 190 -7.97 10.75 -2.86
CA PRO A 190 -9.15 10.95 -2.01
C PRO A 190 -10.13 9.77 -1.96
N ASN A 191 -10.01 8.82 -2.90
CA ASN A 191 -10.93 7.68 -3.01
C ASN A 191 -10.50 6.45 -2.20
N PHE A 192 -9.30 6.46 -1.62
CA PHE A 192 -8.72 5.27 -0.99
C PHE A 192 -8.30 5.54 0.46
N LYS A 193 -8.23 4.48 1.26
CA LYS A 193 -7.84 4.55 2.68
C LYS A 193 -6.59 3.77 3.01
N CYS A 194 -6.18 2.87 2.12
CA CYS A 194 -5.07 1.97 2.37
C CYS A 194 -4.25 1.69 1.11
N PHE A 195 -2.96 1.97 1.17
CA PHE A 195 -1.99 1.52 0.18
C PHE A 195 -1.65 0.05 0.33
N ILE A 196 -1.45 -0.62 -0.80
CA ILE A 196 -0.82 -1.92 -0.89
C ILE A 196 0.36 -1.79 -1.86
N SER A 197 1.57 -2.16 -1.44
CA SER A 197 2.73 -2.16 -2.32
C SER A 197 3.72 -3.27 -1.96
N PHE A 198 4.79 -3.37 -2.74
CA PHE A 198 5.88 -4.30 -2.48
C PHE A 198 7.19 -3.53 -2.27
N ASN A 199 7.66 -3.46 -1.02
CA ASN A 199 8.81 -2.65 -0.59
C ASN A 199 8.61 -1.12 -0.70
N GLY A 200 7.37 -0.66 -0.93
CA GLY A 200 7.12 0.77 -1.10
C GLY A 200 7.20 1.60 0.17
N LYS A 201 7.29 1.00 1.37
CA LYS A 201 7.66 1.76 2.58
C LYS A 201 9.08 2.29 2.50
N THR A 202 9.94 1.62 1.74
CA THR A 202 11.34 2.03 1.61
C THR A 202 11.57 2.91 0.40
N PHE A 203 10.67 2.88 -0.60
CA PHE A 203 10.88 3.55 -1.88
C PHE A 203 9.65 4.35 -2.34
N ASP A 204 8.61 3.69 -2.85
CA ASP A 204 7.51 4.34 -3.59
C ASP A 204 6.84 5.49 -2.82
N LEU A 205 6.42 5.24 -1.58
CA LEU A 205 5.64 6.21 -0.80
C LEU A 205 6.51 7.39 -0.31
N PRO A 206 7.70 7.18 0.29
CA PRO A 206 8.62 8.29 0.59
C PRO A 206 8.98 9.12 -0.64
N PHE A 207 9.20 8.46 -1.79
CA PHE A 207 9.56 9.14 -3.03
C PHE A 207 8.42 10.02 -3.53
N LEU A 208 7.21 9.47 -3.62
CA LEU A 208 6.02 10.20 -4.07
C LEU A 208 5.69 11.38 -3.13
N ALA A 209 5.77 11.18 -1.82
CA ALA A 209 5.59 12.24 -0.85
C ALA A 209 6.60 13.37 -1.07
N ASN A 210 7.87 13.05 -1.33
CA ASN A 210 8.86 14.08 -1.65
C ASN A 210 8.57 14.81 -2.97
N ARG A 211 8.13 14.10 -4.02
CA ARG A 211 7.72 14.78 -5.27
C ARG A 211 6.56 15.74 -5.05
N PHE A 212 5.64 15.45 -4.14
CA PHE A 212 4.60 16.41 -3.75
C PHE A 212 5.14 17.66 -3.07
N LEU A 213 6.17 17.56 -2.24
CA LEU A 213 6.84 18.75 -1.66
C LEU A 213 7.54 19.60 -2.72
N TYR A 214 8.07 18.96 -3.76
CA TYR A 214 8.74 19.66 -4.85
C TYR A 214 7.75 20.50 -5.68
N PHE A 215 6.54 19.97 -5.94
CA PHE A 215 5.57 20.62 -6.82
C PHE A 215 4.49 21.45 -6.11
N PHE A 216 4.18 21.16 -4.85
CA PHE A 216 3.01 21.73 -4.18
C PHE A 216 3.30 22.23 -2.77
N ASP A 217 2.66 23.35 -2.40
CA ASP A 217 2.74 23.89 -1.04
C ASP A 217 2.12 22.95 0.01
N LYS A 218 1.15 22.12 -0.40
CA LYS A 218 0.45 21.17 0.49
C LYS A 218 0.68 19.75 0.03
N ASN A 219 1.26 18.95 0.91
CA ASN A 219 1.47 17.54 0.68
C ASN A 219 0.27 16.72 1.21
N PRO A 220 -0.41 15.93 0.37
CA PRO A 220 -1.54 15.08 0.80
C PRO A 220 -1.09 13.84 1.61
N MET A 221 0.20 13.50 1.56
CA MET A 221 0.73 12.27 2.16
C MET A 221 1.38 12.50 3.52
N ILE A 222 1.76 13.71 3.88
CA ILE A 222 2.45 13.99 5.15
C ILE A 222 1.83 15.20 5.85
N SER A 223 1.97 15.26 7.16
CA SER A 223 1.62 16.40 8.00
C SER A 223 2.83 17.33 8.18
N ASP A 224 2.61 18.53 8.73
CA ASP A 224 3.69 19.51 8.96
C ASP A 224 4.76 19.02 9.97
N ASP A 225 4.41 18.04 10.80
CA ASP A 225 5.30 17.44 11.81
C ASP A 225 6.08 16.22 11.28
N ASP A 226 5.78 15.75 10.07
CA ASP A 226 6.41 14.57 9.47
C ASP A 226 7.75 14.93 8.79
N GLU A 227 8.75 14.06 8.94
CA GLU A 227 10.05 14.20 8.27
C GLU A 227 10.00 13.62 6.85
N PRO A 228 10.38 14.38 5.79
CA PRO A 228 10.41 13.86 4.42
C PRO A 228 11.43 12.72 4.22
N TYR A 229 11.17 11.83 3.26
CA TYR A 229 11.96 10.61 2.95
C TYR A 229 11.97 9.51 4.03
N GLU A 230 11.09 9.62 5.03
CA GLU A 230 10.87 8.58 6.03
C GLU A 230 9.88 7.50 5.57
N LYS A 231 10.02 6.30 6.13
CA LYS A 231 9.28 5.10 5.69
C LYS A 231 7.76 5.16 5.90
N VAL A 232 7.28 6.18 6.60
CA VAL A 232 5.88 6.35 7.02
C VAL A 232 5.24 7.57 6.35
N ASN A 233 5.84 8.16 5.29
CA ASN A 233 5.32 9.35 4.61
C ASN A 233 4.00 9.08 3.85
N THR A 234 2.93 8.73 4.55
CA THR A 234 1.57 8.58 4.10
C THR A 234 0.61 8.71 5.27
N GLN A 235 -0.42 9.55 5.13
CA GLN A 235 -1.51 9.68 6.10
C GLN A 235 -2.50 8.49 6.03
N LEU A 236 -2.45 7.72 4.94
CA LEU A 236 -3.27 6.54 4.73
C LEU A 236 -2.65 5.31 5.42
N HIS A 237 -3.44 4.26 5.62
CA HIS A 237 -2.86 2.99 6.02
C HIS A 237 -1.97 2.44 4.90
N HIS A 238 -0.98 1.62 5.23
CA HIS A 238 -0.07 1.05 4.24
C HIS A 238 0.35 -0.36 4.62
N ILE A 239 -0.08 -1.30 3.79
CA ILE A 239 0.30 -2.71 3.83
C ILE A 239 1.45 -2.91 2.85
N ASP A 240 2.65 -3.18 3.38
CA ASP A 240 3.82 -3.49 2.56
C ASP A 240 4.08 -5.00 2.56
N LEU A 241 3.79 -5.62 1.43
CA LEU A 241 3.84 -7.07 1.27
C LEU A 241 5.26 -7.63 1.38
N TYR A 242 6.31 -6.84 1.12
CA TYR A 242 7.69 -7.30 1.19
C TYR A 242 8.05 -7.80 2.60
N HIS A 243 7.64 -7.06 3.63
CA HIS A 243 7.93 -7.42 5.02
C HIS A 243 7.16 -8.65 5.50
N HIS A 244 5.96 -8.89 4.96
CA HIS A 244 5.18 -10.10 5.26
C HIS A 244 5.77 -11.33 4.60
N CYS A 245 6.10 -11.23 3.30
CA CYS A 245 6.71 -12.32 2.57
C CYS A 245 8.05 -12.72 3.19
N ARG A 246 8.88 -11.77 3.63
CA ARG A 246 10.16 -12.06 4.30
C ARG A 246 10.05 -12.72 5.67
N ARG A 247 8.90 -12.70 6.34
CA ARG A 247 8.69 -13.36 7.64
C ARG A 247 8.17 -14.80 7.49
N LEU A 248 7.69 -15.16 6.30
CA LEU A 248 7.16 -16.50 6.00
C LEU A 248 8.26 -17.47 5.54
N TYR A 249 9.46 -16.97 5.26
CA TYR A 249 10.67 -17.71 4.88
C TYR A 249 11.81 -17.39 5.85
#